data_AF-A0A2S5V5G9-F1
#
_entry.id   AF-A0A2S5V5G9-F1
#
_cell.length_a   1.000
_cell.length_b   1.000
_cell.length_c   1.000
_cell.angle_alpha   90.00
_cell.angle_beta   90.00
_cell.angle_gamma   90.00
#
_symmetry.space_group_name_H-M   'P 1'
#
loop_
_entity.id
_entity.type
_entity.pdbx_description
1 polymer ?
#
loop_
_entity_poly.entity_id
_entity_poly.type
_entity_poly.pdbx_seq_one_letter_code
_entity_poly.pdbx_strand_id
1 'polypeptide(L)'
;MGVSGSGWNGGYADDGSQDFPFSGFGENGALTLNQRVKGSSAPASGAVPLQTLTFTFQDPSGATFNPTNFEITVFDISSGNVLNPAPGLTGWRGSYRDAVGFSTPPTSITNGGSALPGAGSGTLADPYHRATADEATPGTLDFADTFSFASFPSGSTMNYTQVGGTQGWQFISISQIKFDVTVC
;
A
#
# COMPACT_ATOMS: atom_id res chain seq x y z
N MET A 1 4.15 20.44 14.38
CA MET A 1 4.61 19.45 13.39
C MET A 1 3.36 18.75 12.90
N GLY A 2 2.85 19.14 11.73
CA GLY A 2 1.54 18.71 11.23
C GLY A 2 1.62 17.35 10.57
N VAL A 3 0.80 16.41 11.01
CA VAL A 3 0.58 15.11 10.36
C VAL A 3 -0.53 15.26 9.33
N SER A 4 -0.28 14.86 8.08
CA SER A 4 -1.15 15.19 6.94
C SER A 4 -1.75 13.98 6.23
N GLY A 5 -1.25 12.76 6.49
CA GLY A 5 -1.88 11.53 6.02
C GLY A 5 -3.20 11.29 6.75
N SER A 6 -4.30 11.31 6.00
CA SER A 6 -5.62 10.93 6.50
C SER A 6 -6.25 9.91 5.56
N GLY A 7 -7.07 9.04 6.13
CA GLY A 7 -7.71 7.96 5.40
C GLY A 7 -9.00 7.55 6.08
N TRP A 8 -9.60 6.49 5.56
CA TRP A 8 -10.82 5.90 6.07
C TRP A 8 -10.55 4.48 6.56
N ASN A 9 -11.12 4.13 7.71
CA ASN A 9 -11.11 2.79 8.25
C ASN A 9 -12.53 2.36 8.64
N GLY A 10 -12.74 1.06 8.81
CA GLY A 10 -13.97 0.50 9.32
C GLY A 10 -14.14 0.76 10.81
N GLY A 11 -15.25 1.37 11.19
CA GLY A 11 -15.64 1.55 12.59
C GLY A 11 -16.21 0.28 13.23
N TYR A 12 -16.76 0.44 14.42
CA TYR A 12 -17.21 -0.66 15.29
C TYR A 12 -18.66 -1.08 15.08
N ALA A 13 -19.46 -0.37 14.28
CA ALA A 13 -20.88 -0.71 14.11
C ALA A 13 -21.07 -2.20 13.78
N ASP A 14 -21.97 -2.90 14.50
CA ASP A 14 -22.14 -4.36 14.39
C ASP A 14 -22.48 -4.82 12.97
N ASP A 15 -23.09 -3.93 12.19
CA ASP A 15 -23.52 -4.20 10.83
C ASP A 15 -22.43 -3.97 9.79
N GLY A 16 -21.20 -3.58 10.15
CA GLY A 16 -20.17 -3.36 9.14
C GLY A 16 -20.07 -2.00 8.48
N SER A 17 -21.12 -1.19 8.57
CA SER A 17 -21.35 -0.06 7.67
C SER A 17 -20.60 1.23 8.02
N GLN A 18 -20.06 1.30 9.25
CA GLN A 18 -19.39 2.49 9.74
C GLN A 18 -18.04 2.69 9.07
N ASP A 19 -17.86 3.86 8.47
CA ASP A 19 -16.58 4.39 8.03
C ASP A 19 -16.21 5.52 9.00
N PHE A 20 -14.96 5.59 9.44
CA PHE A 20 -14.47 6.74 10.21
C PHE A 20 -13.17 7.29 9.61
N PRO A 21 -13.00 8.62 9.60
CA PRO A 21 -11.74 9.21 9.19
C PRO A 21 -10.69 9.04 10.30
N PHE A 22 -9.48 8.66 9.93
CA PHE A 22 -8.31 8.73 10.80
C PHE A 22 -7.30 9.75 10.27
N SER A 23 -6.41 10.20 11.14
CA SER A 23 -5.27 11.04 10.79
C SER A 23 -4.00 10.49 11.44
N GLY A 24 -2.84 10.95 10.96
CA GLY A 24 -1.54 10.49 11.51
C GLY A 24 -1.05 9.18 10.91
N PHE A 25 -1.61 8.78 9.77
CA PHE A 25 -1.20 7.58 9.06
C PHE A 25 -0.19 7.94 7.98
N GLY A 26 1.08 7.82 8.34
CA GLY A 26 2.21 8.22 7.51
C GLY A 26 2.73 9.63 7.80
N GLU A 27 3.89 9.90 7.21
CA GLU A 27 4.62 11.15 7.38
C GLU A 27 3.91 12.34 6.71
N ASN A 28 4.36 13.56 7.01
CA ASN A 28 3.84 14.74 6.34
C ASN A 28 4.16 14.71 4.84
N GLY A 29 3.14 14.85 3.99
CA GLY A 29 3.27 14.74 2.53
C GLY A 29 3.08 13.33 1.98
N ALA A 30 2.82 12.33 2.84
CA ALA A 30 2.50 10.98 2.38
C ALA A 30 1.17 10.94 1.60
N LEU A 31 1.14 10.15 0.52
CA LEU A 31 -0.08 9.85 -0.22
C LEU A 31 -0.71 8.59 0.38
N THR A 32 -1.84 8.74 1.07
CA THR A 32 -2.60 7.60 1.59
C THR A 32 -3.52 7.02 0.52
N LEU A 33 -3.48 5.70 0.36
CA LEU A 33 -4.33 4.94 -0.54
C LEU A 33 -5.25 4.05 0.29
N ASN A 34 -6.56 4.25 0.20
CA ASN A 34 -7.55 3.47 0.95
C ASN A 34 -8.46 2.72 0.00
N GLN A 35 -8.61 1.42 0.18
CA GLN A 35 -9.55 0.62 -0.61
C GLN A 35 -10.40 -0.29 0.26
N ARG A 36 -11.63 -0.51 -0.18
CA ARG A 36 -12.50 -1.57 0.35
C ARG A 36 -13.51 -2.00 -0.68
N VAL A 37 -13.97 -3.24 -0.57
CA VAL A 37 -15.23 -3.65 -1.19
C VAL A 37 -16.37 -3.19 -0.29
N LYS A 38 -17.43 -2.60 -0.85
CA LYS A 38 -18.63 -2.25 -0.08
C LYS A 38 -19.12 -3.51 0.65
N GLY A 39 -19.46 -3.37 1.92
CA GLY A 39 -19.92 -4.50 2.73
C GLY A 39 -20.48 -4.01 4.05
N SER A 40 -21.46 -4.76 4.55
CA SER A 40 -21.98 -4.64 5.90
C SER A 40 -21.27 -5.72 6.74
N SER A 41 -21.86 -6.87 7.00
CA SER A 41 -21.21 -7.96 7.75
C SER A 41 -20.27 -8.86 6.92
N ALA A 42 -20.25 -8.67 5.60
CA ALA A 42 -19.39 -9.36 4.63
C ALA A 42 -19.20 -8.48 3.37
N PRO A 43 -18.20 -8.77 2.52
CA PRO A 43 -18.05 -8.12 1.23
C PRO A 43 -19.29 -8.35 0.36
N ALA A 44 -19.81 -7.30 -0.28
CA ALA A 44 -20.96 -7.39 -1.17
C ALA A 44 -20.61 -7.96 -2.56
N SER A 45 -19.33 -8.23 -2.84
CA SER A 45 -18.87 -8.85 -4.08
C SER A 45 -17.57 -9.63 -3.87
N GLY A 46 -17.31 -10.60 -4.77
CA GLY A 46 -16.01 -11.29 -4.87
C GLY A 46 -14.95 -10.49 -5.64
N ALA A 47 -15.21 -9.22 -5.98
CA ALA A 47 -14.26 -8.41 -6.72
C ALA A 47 -13.04 -8.09 -5.85
N VAL A 48 -11.86 -8.12 -6.47
CA VAL A 48 -10.61 -7.72 -5.82
C VAL A 48 -10.49 -6.20 -5.98
N PRO A 49 -10.44 -5.41 -4.89
CA PRO A 49 -10.19 -3.98 -4.99
C PRO A 49 -8.81 -3.73 -5.63
N LEU A 50 -8.77 -2.71 -6.48
CA LEU A 50 -7.58 -2.34 -7.22
C LEU A 50 -7.54 -0.82 -7.37
N GLN A 51 -6.42 -0.22 -6.97
CA GLN A 51 -6.08 1.17 -7.30
C GLN A 51 -4.81 1.18 -8.14
N THR A 52 -4.88 1.86 -9.29
CA THR A 52 -3.74 2.02 -10.18
C THR A 52 -3.27 3.46 -10.12
N LEU A 53 -2.02 3.65 -9.75
CA LEU A 53 -1.30 4.92 -9.85
C LEU A 53 -0.45 4.89 -11.10
N THR A 54 -0.52 5.94 -11.91
CA THR A 54 0.35 6.14 -13.08
C THR A 54 1.30 7.28 -12.79
N PHE A 55 2.60 7.05 -13.00
CA PHE A 55 3.65 8.03 -12.72
C PHE A 55 4.09 8.70 -14.01
N THR A 56 4.07 10.03 -14.03
CA THR A 56 4.56 10.85 -15.15
C THR A 56 5.62 11.80 -14.63
N PHE A 57 6.78 11.83 -15.30
CA PHE A 57 7.90 12.71 -14.94
C PHE A 57 8.14 13.69 -16.08
N GLN A 58 8.13 14.99 -15.77
CA GLN A 58 8.31 16.07 -16.73
C GLN A 58 9.36 17.05 -16.23
N ASP A 59 10.18 17.55 -17.15
CA ASP A 59 11.09 18.66 -16.89
C ASP A 59 10.33 20.01 -16.88
N PRO A 60 10.99 21.14 -16.54
CA PRO A 60 10.34 22.45 -16.56
C PRO A 60 9.83 22.91 -17.95
N SER A 61 10.28 22.29 -19.04
CA SER A 61 9.79 22.54 -20.40
C SER A 61 8.54 21.72 -20.75
N GLY A 62 8.17 20.75 -19.91
CA GLY A 62 7.08 19.80 -20.12
C GLY A 62 7.48 18.54 -20.87
N ALA A 63 8.77 18.35 -21.18
CA ALA A 63 9.27 17.15 -21.81
C ALA A 63 9.33 15.99 -20.81
N THR A 64 8.83 14.82 -21.21
CA THR A 64 8.87 13.63 -20.36
C THR A 64 10.27 13.03 -20.30
N PHE A 65 10.68 12.57 -19.13
CA PHE A 65 11.94 11.85 -18.95
C PHE A 65 11.74 10.57 -18.13
N ASN A 66 12.75 9.69 -18.14
CA ASN A 66 12.74 8.45 -17.36
C ASN A 66 13.73 8.59 -16.20
N PRO A 67 13.29 8.69 -14.94
CA PRO A 67 14.20 8.72 -13.80
C PRO A 67 15.06 7.46 -13.71
N THR A 68 16.24 7.64 -13.12
CA THR A 68 17.18 6.56 -12.74
C THR A 68 17.30 6.49 -11.23
N ASN A 69 17.70 5.32 -10.70
CA ASN A 69 17.80 5.08 -9.26
C ASN A 69 16.51 5.50 -8.53
N PHE A 70 15.37 5.14 -9.10
CA PHE A 70 14.08 5.48 -8.56
C PHE A 70 13.79 4.59 -7.34
N GLU A 71 13.32 5.18 -6.26
CA GLU A 71 12.94 4.53 -5.02
C GLU A 71 11.54 5.03 -4.65
N ILE A 72 10.67 4.10 -4.27
CA ILE A 72 9.38 4.40 -3.65
C ILE A 72 9.29 3.62 -2.35
N THR A 73 8.97 4.32 -1.27
CA THR A 73 8.77 3.73 0.04
C THR A 73 7.28 3.70 0.34
N VAL A 74 6.79 2.52 0.69
CA VAL A 74 5.40 2.27 1.03
C VAL A 74 5.34 1.82 2.47
N PHE A 75 4.61 2.56 3.29
CA PHE A 75 4.28 2.20 4.66
C PHE A 75 3.00 1.35 4.69
N ASP A 76 2.97 0.41 5.64
CA ASP A 76 1.79 -0.38 6.02
C ASP A 76 1.36 -1.50 5.07
N ILE A 77 2.26 -2.04 4.23
CA ILE A 77 1.94 -3.29 3.50
C ILE A 77 1.82 -4.41 4.53
N SER A 78 0.60 -4.72 4.99
CA SER A 78 0.33 -5.59 6.13
C SER A 78 -0.72 -6.65 5.80
N SER A 79 -1.00 -7.54 6.75
CA SER A 79 -2.09 -8.51 6.64
C SER A 79 -2.79 -8.74 7.97
N GLY A 80 -4.08 -9.04 7.90
CA GLY A 80 -4.90 -9.40 9.05
C GLY A 80 -5.88 -10.51 8.69
N ASN A 81 -6.22 -11.34 9.67
CA ASN A 81 -7.14 -12.47 9.49
C ASN A 81 -8.37 -12.30 10.39
N VAL A 82 -9.55 -12.71 9.93
CA VAL A 82 -10.78 -12.75 10.75
C VAL A 82 -10.63 -13.53 12.06
N LEU A 83 -9.73 -14.52 12.11
CA LEU A 83 -9.46 -15.33 13.31
C LEU A 83 -8.61 -14.59 14.34
N ASN A 84 -7.86 -13.57 13.92
CA ASN A 84 -7.05 -12.70 14.76
C ASN A 84 -7.06 -11.28 14.16
N PRO A 85 -8.20 -10.58 14.21
CA PRO A 85 -8.32 -9.30 13.55
C PRO A 85 -7.46 -8.27 14.27
N ALA A 86 -6.96 -7.27 13.54
CA ALA A 86 -6.27 -6.14 14.15
C ALA A 86 -7.11 -5.53 15.29
N PRO A 87 -6.49 -5.04 16.38
CA PRO A 87 -7.20 -4.56 17.56
C PRO A 87 -8.34 -3.59 17.19
N GLY A 88 -9.56 -3.98 17.53
CA GLY A 88 -10.75 -3.17 17.29
C GLY A 88 -11.48 -3.42 15.96
N LEU A 89 -11.02 -4.36 15.14
CA LEU A 89 -11.76 -4.85 13.98
C LEU A 89 -12.41 -6.20 14.30
N THR A 90 -13.62 -6.44 13.81
CA THR A 90 -14.31 -7.74 13.94
C THR A 90 -14.85 -8.19 12.58
N GLY A 91 -14.83 -9.51 12.33
CA GLY A 91 -15.31 -10.11 11.09
C GLY A 91 -14.44 -9.77 9.86
N TRP A 92 -15.04 -9.78 8.67
CA TRP A 92 -14.36 -9.53 7.38
C TRP A 92 -13.58 -8.22 7.33
N ARG A 93 -13.94 -7.22 8.15
CA ARG A 93 -13.25 -5.91 8.23
C ARG A 93 -11.76 -6.04 8.52
N GLY A 94 -11.38 -6.95 9.41
CA GLY A 94 -10.00 -7.23 9.77
C GLY A 94 -9.33 -8.29 8.90
N SER A 95 -9.98 -8.72 7.81
CA SER A 95 -9.47 -9.74 6.89
C SER A 95 -8.88 -9.09 5.65
N TYR A 96 -7.58 -8.86 5.65
CA TYR A 96 -6.92 -8.17 4.56
C TYR A 96 -5.50 -8.69 4.36
N ARG A 97 -4.97 -8.46 3.16
CA ARG A 97 -3.58 -8.81 2.84
C ARG A 97 -3.14 -7.90 1.72
N ASP A 98 -2.55 -6.79 2.11
CA ASP A 98 -2.14 -5.73 1.21
C ASP A 98 -1.10 -6.24 0.23
N ALA A 99 -1.22 -5.75 -1.01
CA ALA A 99 -0.31 -6.12 -2.06
C ALA A 99 -0.01 -4.96 -3.00
N VAL A 100 1.26 -4.82 -3.37
CA VAL A 100 1.75 -3.79 -4.26
C VAL A 100 2.53 -4.42 -5.41
N GLY A 101 2.11 -4.11 -6.64
CA GLY A 101 2.80 -4.56 -7.85
C GLY A 101 3.13 -3.37 -8.75
N PHE A 102 4.26 -3.45 -9.46
CA PHE A 102 4.70 -2.43 -10.40
C PHE A 102 4.74 -2.97 -11.84
N SER A 103 4.40 -2.12 -12.82
CA SER A 103 4.53 -2.45 -14.25
C SER A 103 5.97 -2.62 -14.70
N THR A 104 6.87 -1.92 -14.00
CA THR A 104 8.33 -2.03 -14.15
C THR A 104 8.82 -2.88 -12.99
N PRO A 105 9.56 -3.98 -13.21
CA PRO A 105 10.04 -4.81 -12.10
C PRO A 105 11.03 -4.05 -11.20
N PRO A 106 10.89 -4.12 -9.87
CA PRO A 106 11.89 -3.60 -8.96
C PRO A 106 13.19 -4.41 -9.06
N THR A 107 14.34 -3.74 -8.90
CA THR A 107 15.65 -4.40 -8.81
C THR A 107 15.89 -4.98 -7.42
N SER A 108 15.29 -4.39 -6.40
CA SER A 108 15.31 -4.90 -5.04
C SER A 108 14.12 -4.37 -4.24
N ILE A 109 13.77 -5.11 -3.19
CA ILE A 109 12.77 -4.73 -2.19
C ILE A 109 13.45 -4.85 -0.84
N THR A 110 13.47 -3.77 -0.07
CA THR A 110 14.03 -3.76 1.29
C THR A 110 12.91 -3.55 2.29
N ASN A 111 12.78 -4.49 3.23
CA ASN A 111 11.85 -4.41 4.33
C ASN A 111 12.53 -3.55 5.39
N GLY A 112 12.09 -2.32 5.60
CA GLY A 112 12.74 -1.28 6.41
C GLY A 112 12.72 -1.56 7.91
N GLY A 113 13.22 -2.71 8.36
CA GLY A 113 13.28 -3.11 9.77
C GLY A 113 12.17 -4.06 10.22
N SER A 114 11.15 -4.29 9.37
CA SER A 114 10.10 -5.28 9.61
C SER A 114 10.71 -6.69 9.77
N ALA A 115 10.58 -7.29 10.95
CA ALA A 115 10.87 -8.71 11.16
C ALA A 115 9.90 -9.63 10.40
N LEU A 116 8.84 -9.07 9.79
CA LEU A 116 7.83 -9.80 9.05
C LEU A 116 8.32 -10.05 7.61
N PRO A 117 8.40 -11.32 7.17
CA PRO A 117 8.89 -11.66 5.85
C PRO A 117 7.95 -11.17 4.76
N GLY A 118 8.53 -10.55 3.73
CA GLY A 118 7.83 -10.24 2.48
C GLY A 118 7.81 -11.44 1.54
N ALA A 119 6.83 -11.48 0.65
CA ALA A 119 6.70 -12.43 -0.44
C ALA A 119 6.30 -11.72 -1.74
N GLY A 120 6.63 -12.34 -2.87
CA GLY A 120 6.40 -11.78 -4.20
C GLY A 120 7.54 -10.87 -4.68
N SER A 121 7.69 -10.80 -5.99
CA SER A 121 8.74 -10.05 -6.69
C SER A 121 8.41 -8.56 -6.89
N GLY A 122 7.21 -8.11 -6.50
CA GLY A 122 6.79 -6.72 -6.65
C GLY A 122 6.37 -6.36 -8.08
N THR A 123 6.12 -7.35 -8.94
CA THR A 123 5.61 -7.11 -10.30
C THR A 123 4.08 -7.12 -10.30
N LEU A 124 3.44 -6.66 -11.38
CA LEU A 124 1.97 -6.79 -11.51
C LEU A 124 1.48 -8.25 -11.46
N ALA A 125 2.27 -9.19 -11.98
CA ALA A 125 1.91 -10.61 -12.02
C ALA A 125 2.19 -11.33 -10.70
N ASP A 126 3.13 -10.81 -9.91
CA ASP A 126 3.52 -11.34 -8.61
C ASP A 126 3.76 -10.16 -7.64
N PRO A 127 2.67 -9.52 -7.16
CA PRO A 127 2.74 -8.36 -6.29
C PRO A 127 3.42 -8.69 -4.96
N TYR A 128 4.17 -7.73 -4.43
CA TYR A 128 4.77 -7.85 -3.12
C TYR A 128 3.70 -7.72 -2.03
N HIS A 129 3.78 -8.59 -1.03
CA HIS A 129 2.83 -8.67 0.08
C HIS A 129 3.48 -9.36 1.28
N ARG A 130 2.81 -9.34 2.43
CA ARG A 130 3.24 -10.08 3.63
C ARG A 130 3.14 -11.59 3.46
N ALA A 131 4.14 -12.37 3.89
CA ALA A 131 4.23 -13.79 3.57
C ALA A 131 3.13 -14.64 4.24
N THR A 132 2.62 -14.19 5.40
CA THR A 132 1.50 -14.84 6.08
C THR A 132 0.28 -13.91 6.20
N ALA A 133 -0.85 -14.45 6.68
CA ALA A 133 -2.13 -13.75 6.78
C ALA A 133 -2.33 -13.04 8.14
N ASP A 134 -1.34 -13.07 9.04
CA ASP A 134 -1.41 -12.51 10.39
C ASP A 134 -0.16 -11.65 10.68
N GLU A 135 0.17 -10.77 9.74
CA GLU A 135 1.31 -9.86 9.78
C GLU A 135 0.80 -8.41 9.85
N ALA A 136 0.04 -8.13 10.90
CA ALA A 136 -0.48 -6.80 11.18
C ALA A 136 0.66 -5.85 11.55
N THR A 137 0.46 -4.58 11.26
CA THR A 137 1.45 -3.53 11.55
C THR A 137 1.77 -3.50 13.04
N PRO A 138 3.05 -3.67 13.42
CA PRO A 138 3.44 -3.60 14.82
C PRO A 138 3.26 -2.17 15.35
N GLY A 139 2.91 -2.04 16.64
CA GLY A 139 2.71 -0.73 17.29
C GLY A 139 3.97 0.15 17.42
N THR A 140 5.12 -0.31 16.90
CA THR A 140 6.42 0.41 16.89
C THR A 140 6.94 0.52 15.45
N LEU A 141 7.39 1.72 15.08
CA LEU A 141 7.12 2.40 13.80
C LEU A 141 7.99 2.10 12.56
N ASP A 142 8.76 1.02 12.49
CA ASP A 142 9.58 0.71 11.31
C ASP A 142 8.90 -0.33 10.40
N PHE A 143 7.76 0.04 9.81
CA PHE A 143 6.95 -0.84 8.97
C PHE A 143 6.72 -0.27 7.55
N ALA A 144 7.83 -0.02 6.86
CA ALA A 144 7.83 0.43 5.48
C ALA A 144 8.71 -0.46 4.59
N ASP A 145 8.30 -0.66 3.35
CA ASP A 145 9.09 -1.35 2.33
C ASP A 145 9.52 -0.38 1.24
N THR A 146 10.80 -0.43 0.88
CA THR A 146 11.36 0.37 -0.19
C THR A 146 11.57 -0.47 -1.42
N PHE A 147 10.95 -0.08 -2.52
CA PHE A 147 11.10 -0.67 -3.84
C PHE A 147 12.08 0.19 -4.64
N SER A 148 13.17 -0.42 -5.10
CA SER A 148 14.22 0.25 -5.87
C SER A 148 14.17 -0.17 -7.34
N PHE A 149 14.47 0.75 -8.25
CA PHE A 149 14.43 0.54 -9.69
C PHE A 149 15.65 1.21 -10.34
N ALA A 150 16.34 0.49 -11.22
CA ALA A 150 17.46 1.07 -11.98
C ALA A 150 16.99 2.22 -12.89
N SER A 151 15.84 2.04 -13.53
CA SER A 151 15.12 3.08 -14.26
C SER A 151 13.61 2.86 -14.11
N PHE A 152 12.85 3.94 -14.07
CA PHE A 152 11.40 3.89 -13.92
C PHE A 152 10.75 4.75 -15.00
N PRO A 153 10.38 4.16 -16.16
CA PRO A 153 9.88 4.93 -17.30
C PRO A 153 8.63 5.74 -16.96
N SER A 154 8.54 6.97 -17.49
CA SER A 154 7.30 7.74 -17.43
C SER A 154 6.16 6.96 -18.08
N GLY A 155 5.00 6.89 -17.43
CA GLY A 155 3.89 6.02 -17.77
C GLY A 155 3.88 4.67 -17.04
N SER A 156 4.91 4.36 -16.24
CA SER A 156 4.89 3.19 -15.35
C SER A 156 3.76 3.29 -14.33
N THR A 157 3.28 2.14 -13.87
CA THR A 157 2.18 2.06 -12.91
C THR A 157 2.56 1.29 -11.64
N MET A 158 1.87 1.64 -10.56
CA MET A 158 1.79 0.87 -9.31
C MET A 158 0.34 0.46 -9.10
N ASN A 159 0.11 -0.82 -8.88
CA ASN A 159 -1.17 -1.37 -8.45
C ASN A 159 -1.12 -1.62 -6.95
N TYR A 160 -2.02 -0.98 -6.22
CA TYR A 160 -2.37 -1.35 -4.86
C TYR A 160 -3.61 -2.25 -4.88
N THR A 161 -3.51 -3.44 -4.30
CA THR A 161 -4.54 -4.48 -4.35
C THR A 161 -4.42 -5.39 -3.13
N GLN A 162 -5.02 -6.58 -3.20
CA GLN A 162 -4.96 -7.60 -2.16
C GLN A 162 -4.61 -8.97 -2.74
N VAL A 163 -4.04 -9.85 -1.91
CA VAL A 163 -3.72 -11.24 -2.27
C VAL A 163 -4.62 -12.22 -1.51
N GLY A 164 -4.98 -13.35 -2.14
CA GLY A 164 -5.68 -14.44 -1.47
C GLY A 164 -7.18 -14.21 -1.24
N GLY A 165 -7.77 -13.19 -1.87
CA GLY A 165 -9.21 -12.93 -1.78
C GLY A 165 -9.68 -12.43 -0.40
N THR A 166 -8.76 -12.06 0.49
CA THR A 166 -9.06 -11.49 1.80
C THR A 166 -9.56 -10.06 1.63
N GLN A 167 -10.88 -9.89 1.72
CA GLN A 167 -11.57 -8.63 1.51
C GLN A 167 -11.88 -8.01 2.86
N GLY A 168 -11.23 -6.90 3.17
CA GLY A 168 -11.40 -6.15 4.41
C GLY A 168 -11.13 -4.68 4.18
N TRP A 169 -10.89 -3.93 5.26
CA TRP A 169 -10.39 -2.56 5.14
C TRP A 169 -8.89 -2.57 4.92
N GLN A 170 -8.45 -1.83 3.90
CA GLN A 170 -7.08 -1.83 3.44
C GLN A 170 -6.64 -0.40 3.22
N PHE A 171 -5.48 -0.06 3.76
CA PHE A 171 -4.86 1.23 3.51
C PHE A 171 -3.34 1.13 3.60
N ILE A 172 -2.67 1.81 2.69
CA ILE A 172 -1.21 1.98 2.69
C ILE A 172 -0.90 3.45 2.51
N SER A 173 0.33 3.86 2.79
CA SER A 173 0.78 5.20 2.42
C SER A 173 2.09 5.16 1.65
N ILE A 174 2.18 5.94 0.58
CA ILE A 174 3.44 6.22 -0.08
C ILE A 174 4.10 7.34 0.72
N SER A 175 5.12 7.00 1.50
CA SER A 175 5.80 7.92 2.42
C SER A 175 6.93 8.69 1.73
N GLN A 176 7.56 8.09 0.72
CA GLN A 176 8.68 8.71 0.02
C GLN A 176 8.75 8.29 -1.45
N ILE A 177 9.13 9.25 -2.29
CA ILE A 177 9.58 9.02 -3.67
C ILE A 177 10.93 9.72 -3.81
N LYS A 178 11.93 9.02 -4.34
CA LYS A 178 13.27 9.54 -4.61
C LYS A 178 13.74 9.06 -5.96
N PHE A 179 14.48 9.89 -6.69
CA PHE A 179 15.13 9.52 -7.93
C PHE A 179 16.24 10.50 -8.26
N ASP A 180 17.17 10.06 -9.09
CA ASP A 180 18.18 10.93 -9.65
C ASP A 180 17.65 11.63 -10.90
N VAL A 181 17.99 12.91 -11.03
CA VAL A 181 17.74 13.70 -12.23
C VAL A 181 19.10 14.05 -12.82
N THR A 182 19.37 13.55 -14.03
CA THR A 182 20.49 14.07 -14.82
C THR A 182 19.93 15.16 -15.72
N VAL A 183 20.26 16.41 -15.43
CA VAL A 183 19.96 17.53 -16.34
C VAL A 183 21.07 17.55 -17.39
N CYS A 184 20.72 17.29 -18.64
CA CYS A 184 21.62 17.46 -19.79
C CYS A 184 21.71 18.94 -20.19
#